data_AF-X1QTB1-F1
#
_entry.id   AF-X1QTB1-F1
#
_cell.length_a   1.000
_cell.length_b   1.000
_cell.length_c   1.000
_cell.angle_alpha   90.00
_cell.angle_beta   90.00
_cell.angle_gamma   90.00
#
_symmetry.space_group_name_H-M   'P 1'
#
loop_
_entity.id
_entity.type
_entity.pdbx_description
1 polymer ?
#
loop_
_entity_poly.entity_id
_entity_poly.type
_entity_poly.pdbx_seq_one_letter_code
_entity_poly.pdbx_strand_id
1 'polypeptide(L)' 'PIYRPTACYGHFGRDDLDLSWEKTDKAEILKTEALG' A
#
# COMPACT_ATOMS: atom_id res chain seq x y z
N PRO A 1 7.33 -7.80 13.11
CA PRO A 1 7.30 -8.88 12.08
C PRO A 1 6.00 -8.77 11.28
N ILE A 2 6.05 -8.45 9.99
CA ILE A 2 4.86 -8.07 9.19
C ILE A 2 4.34 -9.16 8.24
N TYR A 3 5.08 -10.27 8.08
CA TYR A 3 4.81 -11.25 7.03
C TYR A 3 3.85 -12.38 7.44
N ARG A 4 3.65 -12.62 8.74
CA ARG A 4 2.74 -13.69 9.21
C ARG A 4 1.28 -13.44 8.83
N PRO A 5 0.72 -12.21 8.97
CA PRO A 5 -0.67 -11.93 8.60
C PRO A 5 -0.98 -12.06 7.09
N THR A 6 0.04 -11.95 6.23
CA THR A 6 -0.11 -12.02 4.77
C THR A 6 -0.01 -13.45 4.23
N ALA A 7 0.34 -14.43 5.06
CA ALA A 7 0.47 -15.83 4.65
C ALA A 7 -0.87 -16.51 4.32
N CYS A 8 -1.99 -15.89 4.71
CA CYS A 8 -3.35 -16.33 4.43
C CYS A 8 -4.22 -15.11 4.10
N TYR A 9 -5.30 -15.32 3.34
CA TYR A 9 -6.25 -14.28 2.93
C TYR A 9 -5.67 -13.19 2.02
N GLY A 10 -4.56 -13.49 1.33
CA GLY A 10 -3.98 -12.62 0.31
C GLY A 10 -3.03 -11.55 0.85
N HIS A 11 -2.14 -11.08 -0.03
CA HIS A 11 -1.14 -10.05 0.24
C HIS A 11 -1.62 -8.62 -0.02
N PHE A 12 -2.70 -8.48 -0.80
CA PHE A 12 -3.18 -7.20 -1.31
C PHE A 12 -4.62 -6.91 -0.89
N GLY A 13 -5.01 -5.63 -0.84
CA GLY A 13 -6.36 -5.19 -0.54
C GLY A 13 -6.80 -5.48 0.89
N ARG A 14 -5.84 -5.49 1.82
CA ARG A 14 -6.03 -5.83 3.23
C ARG A 14 -6.08 -4.56 4.08
N ASP A 15 -7.23 -3.89 4.08
CA ASP A 15 -7.47 -2.67 4.86
C ASP A 15 -7.42 -2.89 6.38
N ASP A 16 -7.53 -4.16 6.81
CA ASP A 16 -7.38 -4.57 8.21
C ASP A 16 -5.92 -4.67 8.68
N LEU A 17 -4.95 -4.50 7.78
CA LEU A 17 -3.51 -4.58 8.04
C LEU A 17 -2.80 -3.27 7.64
N ASP A 18 -1.86 -2.80 8.46
CA ASP A 18 -1.00 -1.65 8.12
C ASP A 18 0.19 -2.11 7.26
N LEU A 19 -0.08 -2.38 5.98
CA LEU A 19 0.91 -2.82 5.00
C LEU A 19 1.45 -1.61 4.22
N SER A 20 2.78 -1.43 4.23
CA SER A 20 3.41 -0.28 3.58
C SER A 20 3.17 -0.20 2.07
N TRP A 21 2.95 -1.33 1.40
CA TRP A 21 2.71 -1.39 -0.04
C TRP A 21 1.26 -1.12 -0.44
N GLU A 22 0.32 -1.12 0.50
CA GLU A 22 -1.07 -0.71 0.25
C GLU A 22 -1.25 0.82 0.33
N LYS A 23 -0.24 1.55 0.86
CA LYS A 23 -0.31 3.00 0.99
C LYS A 23 -0.20 3.67 -0.37
N THR A 24 -1.14 4.58 -0.65
CA THR A 24 -1.18 5.44 -1.84
C THR A 24 -0.74 6.88 -1.52
N ASP A 25 0.04 7.06 -0.46
CA ASP A 25 0.52 8.35 0.05
C ASP A 25 1.34 9.15 -0.98
N LYS A 26 1.95 8.48 -1.96
CA LYS A 26 2.70 9.11 -3.05
C LYS A 26 1.85 9.50 -4.27
N ALA A 27 0.56 9.20 -4.29
CA ALA A 27 -0.28 9.43 -5.47
C ALA A 27 -0.32 10.91 -5.91
N GLU A 28 -0.51 11.84 -4.97
CA GLU A 28 -0.56 13.28 -5.29
C GLU A 28 0.80 13.84 -5.72
N ILE A 29 1.90 13.32 -5.16
CA ILE A 29 3.26 13.70 -5.58
C ILE A 29 3.46 13.32 -7.05
N LEU A 30 3.18 12.06 -7.39
CA LEU A 30 3.33 11.55 -8.76
C LEU A 30 2.44 12.29 -9.76
N LYS A 31 1.20 12.60 -9.37
CA LYS A 31 0.27 13.39 -10.18
C LYS A 31 0.78 14.81 -10.43
N THR A 32 1.37 15.44 -9.42
CA THR A 32 1.95 16.78 -9.53
C THR A 32 3.17 16.76 -10.46
N GLU A 33 4.09 15.81 -10.26
CA GLU A 33 5.30 15.66 -11.09
C GLU A 33 4.98 15.32 -12.55
N ALA A 34 3.87 14.65 -12.82
CA ALA A 34 3.47 14.32 -14.20
C ALA A 34 2.81 15.47 -14.96
N LEU A 35 2.30 16.49 -14.26
CA LEU A 35 1.54 17.61 -14.84
C LEU A 35 2.30 18.95 -14.82
N GLY A 36 3.40 19.05 -14.07
CA GLY A 36 4.31 20.20 -14.05
C GLY A 36 5.39 20.11 -15.10
#